data_AF-A0A933R8K7-F1
#
_entry.id   AF-A0A933R8K7-F1
#
_cell.length_a   1.000
_cell.length_b   1.000
_cell.length_c   1.000
_cell.angle_alpha   90.00
_cell.angle_beta   90.00
_cell.angle_gamma   90.00
#
_symmetry.space_group_name_H-M   'P 1'
#
loop_
_entity.id
_entity.type
_entity.pdbx_description
1 polymer ?
#
loop_
_entity_poly.entity_id
_entity_poly.type
_entity_poly.pdbx_seq_one_letter_code
_entity_poly.pdbx_strand_id
1 'polypeptide(L)'
;MVLGTDGIGADMLEEMRLAYVALRAHDVTESPDTVWGWLDEAYRFFPEARDDRVTWNYDHADSAWHVAFTPGIRALDVVAADGEVLLRDGRPTRVDLDEVRARAAEQASRLFARL
;
A
#
# COMPACT_ATOMS: atom_id res chain seq x y z
N MET A 1 7.62 0.61 -15.76
CA MET A 1 6.84 -0.51 -15.21
C MET A 1 5.91 0.06 -14.15
N VAL A 2 4.85 -0.66 -13.79
CA VAL A 2 3.94 -0.28 -12.69
C VAL A 2 3.97 -1.41 -11.67
N LEU A 3 3.93 -1.05 -10.39
CA LEU A 3 3.91 -2.02 -9.29
C LEU A 3 2.45 -2.37 -8.91
N GLY A 4 2.22 -3.63 -8.52
CA GLY A 4 0.94 -4.08 -7.98
C GLY A 4 1.15 -5.24 -7.02
N THR A 5 0.24 -5.39 -6.06
CA THR A 5 0.32 -6.41 -4.99
C THR A 5 -0.23 -7.78 -5.39
N ASP A 6 -0.87 -7.87 -6.55
CA ASP A 6 -1.47 -9.09 -7.13
C ASP A 6 -2.44 -9.86 -6.19
N GLY A 7 -2.91 -9.26 -5.08
CA GLY A 7 -3.76 -10.00 -4.12
C GLY A 7 -4.14 -9.30 -2.80
N ILE A 8 -4.36 -10.11 -1.75
CA ILE A 8 -5.14 -9.81 -0.53
C ILE A 8 -4.49 -8.84 0.47
N GLY A 9 -3.26 -8.38 0.22
CA GLY A 9 -2.51 -7.51 1.13
C GLY A 9 -2.69 -6.01 0.88
N ALA A 10 -2.78 -5.60 -0.40
CA ALA A 10 -2.91 -4.21 -0.84
C ALA A 10 -1.91 -3.20 -0.24
N ASP A 11 -0.81 -3.65 0.37
CA ASP A 11 0.23 -2.79 0.96
C ASP A 11 1.31 -2.47 -0.08
N MET A 12 1.20 -1.29 -0.68
CA MET A 12 2.10 -0.86 -1.75
C MET A 12 3.52 -0.56 -1.29
N LEU A 13 3.73 -0.15 -0.03
CA LEU A 13 5.08 0.13 0.49
C LEU A 13 5.81 -1.16 0.83
N GLU A 14 5.10 -2.16 1.37
CA GLU A 14 5.66 -3.49 1.57
C GLU A 14 5.96 -4.19 0.24
N GLU A 15 5.09 -4.04 -0.76
CA GLU A 15 5.33 -4.58 -2.10
C GLU A 15 6.56 -3.93 -2.75
N MET A 16 6.72 -2.61 -2.61
CA MET A 16 7.92 -1.89 -3.08
C MET A 16 9.18 -2.45 -2.42
N ARG A 17 9.12 -2.70 -1.10
CA ARG A 17 10.22 -3.30 -0.34
C ARG A 17 10.61 -4.67 -0.88
N LEU A 18 9.63 -5.55 -1.11
CA LEU A 18 9.86 -6.90 -1.62
C LEU A 18 10.38 -6.89 -3.06
N ALA A 19 9.82 -6.04 -3.92
CA ALA A 19 10.28 -5.87 -5.29
C ALA A 19 11.73 -5.36 -5.35
N TYR A 20 12.11 -4.42 -4.47
CA TYR A 20 13.50 -3.97 -4.39
C TYR A 20 14.45 -5.07 -3.89
N VAL A 21 14.05 -5.86 -2.88
CA VAL A 21 14.84 -7.00 -2.42
C VAL A 21 15.07 -8.01 -3.56
N ALA A 22 14.03 -8.32 -4.34
CA ALA A 22 14.14 -9.21 -5.48
C ALA A 22 15.04 -8.63 -6.59
N LEU A 23 14.89 -7.35 -6.92
CA LEU A 23 15.73 -6.64 -7.89
C LEU A 23 17.20 -6.68 -7.46
N ARG A 24 17.48 -6.34 -6.19
CA ARG A 24 18.86 -6.28 -5.69
C ARG A 24 19.51 -7.65 -5.49
N ALA A 25 18.71 -8.68 -5.28
CA ALA A 25 19.20 -10.06 -5.29
C ALA A 25 19.65 -10.51 -6.69
N HIS A 26 19.08 -9.93 -7.75
CA HIS A 26 19.51 -10.16 -9.11
C HIS A 26 20.74 -9.31 -9.48
N ASP A 27 20.72 -8.01 -9.14
CA ASP A 27 21.84 -7.09 -9.34
C ASP A 27 22.05 -6.21 -8.10
N VAL A 28 23.16 -6.44 -7.40
CA VAL A 28 23.47 -5.74 -6.13
C VAL A 28 23.70 -4.23 -6.28
N THR A 29 23.91 -3.76 -7.50
CA THR A 29 24.14 -2.34 -7.83
C THR A 29 22.85 -1.54 -7.99
N GLU A 30 21.70 -2.22 -8.06
CA GLU A 30 20.38 -1.58 -8.19
C GLU A 30 19.99 -0.75 -6.96
N SER A 31 19.21 0.31 -7.22
CA SER A 31 18.71 1.28 -6.23
C SER A 31 17.22 1.04 -5.93
N PRO A 32 16.74 1.29 -4.70
CA PRO A 32 15.30 1.34 -4.42
C PRO A 32 14.57 2.41 -5.24
N ASP A 33 15.27 3.42 -5.74
CA ASP A 33 14.70 4.44 -6.64
C ASP A 33 14.10 3.83 -7.91
N THR A 34 14.66 2.72 -8.41
CA THR A 34 14.15 2.00 -9.60
C THR A 34 12.71 1.53 -9.36
N VAL A 35 12.45 0.89 -8.22
CA VAL A 35 11.12 0.37 -7.85
C VAL A 35 10.20 1.49 -7.39
N TRP A 36 10.73 2.51 -6.72
CA TRP A 36 9.99 3.73 -6.39
C TRP A 36 9.39 4.38 -7.63
N GLY A 37 10.16 4.46 -8.73
CA GLY A 37 9.65 4.94 -10.01
C GLY A 37 8.46 4.14 -10.56
N TRP A 38 8.29 2.87 -10.17
CA TRP A 38 7.13 2.07 -10.57
C TRP A 38 5.88 2.39 -9.74
N LEU A 39 6.03 2.86 -8.50
CA LEU A 39 4.94 3.44 -7.72
C LEU A 39 4.49 4.76 -8.35
N ASP A 40 5.44 5.65 -8.67
CA ASP A 40 5.13 6.95 -9.26
C ASP A 40 4.45 6.82 -10.64
N GLU A 41 4.81 5.83 -11.44
CA GLU A 41 4.17 5.57 -12.73
C GLU A 41 2.68 5.19 -12.57
N ALA A 42 2.24 4.69 -11.42
CA ALA A 42 0.82 4.39 -11.17
C ALA A 42 -0.06 5.65 -11.27
N TYR A 43 0.47 6.83 -10.93
CA TYR A 43 -0.26 8.10 -11.07
C TYR A 43 -0.51 8.51 -12.53
N ARG A 44 0.08 7.83 -13.52
CA ARG A 44 -0.34 7.97 -14.91
C ARG A 44 -1.77 7.45 -15.12
N PHE A 45 -2.17 6.42 -14.36
CA PHE A 45 -3.48 5.78 -14.47
C PHE A 45 -4.50 6.37 -13.50
N PHE A 46 -4.04 6.81 -12.33
CA PHE A 46 -4.84 7.44 -11.29
C PHE A 46 -4.31 8.85 -10.97
N PRO A 47 -4.38 9.79 -11.93
CA PRO A 47 -3.81 11.12 -11.77
C PRO A 47 -4.42 11.92 -10.61
N GLU A 48 -5.68 11.67 -10.28
CA GLU A 48 -6.41 12.30 -9.17
C GLU A 48 -5.78 12.02 -7.80
N ALA A 49 -5.16 10.84 -7.63
CA ALA A 49 -4.54 10.46 -6.37
C ALA A 49 -3.26 11.26 -6.04
N ARG A 50 -2.70 12.01 -7.01
CA ARG A 50 -1.51 12.85 -6.77
C ARG A 50 -1.75 13.97 -5.77
N ASP A 51 -2.99 14.45 -5.71
CA ASP A 51 -3.37 15.58 -4.87
C ASP A 51 -3.90 15.12 -3.50
N ASP A 52 -4.00 13.80 -3.28
CA ASP A 52 -4.33 13.21 -1.99
C ASP A 52 -3.18 13.41 -1.00
N ARG A 53 -3.54 13.57 0.27
CA ARG A 53 -2.59 13.77 1.37
C ARG A 53 -2.61 12.56 2.27
N VAL A 54 -1.45 11.92 2.42
CA VAL A 54 -1.27 10.77 3.30
C VAL A 54 -0.34 11.14 4.45
N THR A 55 -0.83 10.96 5.68
CA THR A 55 0.00 10.99 6.89
C THR A 55 0.42 9.56 7.20
N TRP A 56 1.72 9.33 7.33
CA TRP A 56 2.28 8.01 7.65
C TRP A 56 2.64 7.91 9.13
N ASN A 57 2.78 6.69 9.65
CA ASN A 57 3.30 6.44 11.00
C ASN A 57 4.84 6.59 11.10
N TYR A 58 5.48 7.06 10.04
CA TYR A 58 6.93 7.20 9.94
C TYR A 58 7.29 8.41 9.08
N ASP A 59 8.14 9.28 9.61
CA ASP A 59 8.40 10.61 9.05
C ASP A 59 9.14 10.59 7.70
N HIS A 60 9.80 9.49 7.36
CA HIS A 60 10.59 9.35 6.13
C HIS A 60 9.95 8.37 5.12
N ALA A 61 8.63 8.26 5.15
CA ALA A 61 7.88 7.42 4.21
C ALA A 61 7.93 7.93 2.76
N ASP A 62 8.42 9.14 2.52
CA ASP A 62 8.68 9.76 1.21
C ASP A 62 10.04 9.40 0.62
N SER A 63 10.90 8.69 1.35
CA SER A 63 12.22 8.28 0.89
C SER A 63 12.27 6.80 0.52
N ALA A 64 12.57 6.51 -0.74
CA ALA A 64 12.71 5.15 -1.25
C ALA A 64 13.70 4.30 -0.43
N TRP A 65 14.80 4.90 0.01
CA TRP A 65 15.81 4.24 0.85
C TRP A 65 15.30 3.91 2.24
N HIS A 66 14.54 4.82 2.86
CA HIS A 66 13.97 4.56 4.17
C HIS A 66 12.89 3.49 4.11
N VAL A 67 11.99 3.56 3.13
CA VAL A 67 10.92 2.57 2.92
C VAL A 67 11.51 1.18 2.65
N ALA A 68 12.55 1.09 1.83
CA ALA A 68 13.22 -0.17 1.50
C ALA A 68 13.76 -0.96 2.72
N PHE A 69 14.02 -0.29 3.85
CA PHE A 69 14.60 -0.91 5.05
C PHE A 69 13.74 -0.75 6.31
N THR A 70 12.54 -0.19 6.20
CA THR A 70 11.65 0.06 7.34
C THR A 70 10.31 -0.67 7.13
N PRO A 71 10.15 -1.90 7.64
CA PRO A 71 8.88 -2.63 7.53
C PRO A 71 7.80 -2.02 8.43
N GLY A 72 6.53 -2.24 8.09
CA GLY A 72 5.40 -1.83 8.93
C GLY A 72 5.07 -0.33 8.88
N ILE A 73 5.57 0.39 7.87
CA ILE A 73 5.05 1.71 7.52
C ILE A 73 3.59 1.54 7.09
N ARG A 74 2.70 2.38 7.63
CA ARG A 74 1.27 2.39 7.29
C ARG A 74 0.73 3.80 7.31
N ALA A 75 -0.31 4.04 6.53
CA ALA A 75 -1.06 5.27 6.57
C ALA A 75 -1.82 5.39 7.91
N LEU A 76 -1.82 6.59 8.49
CA LEU A 76 -2.61 6.98 9.65
C LEU A 76 -3.82 7.78 9.20
N ASP A 77 -3.60 8.78 8.35
CA ASP A 77 -4.67 9.61 7.79
C ASP A 77 -4.52 9.66 6.27
N VAL A 78 -5.65 9.66 5.57
CA VAL A 78 -5.73 9.89 4.13
C VAL A 78 -6.84 10.90 3.90
N VAL A 79 -6.50 12.02 3.27
CA VAL A 79 -7.44 13.07 2.88
C VAL A 79 -7.37 13.22 1.37
N ALA A 80 -8.50 13.02 0.70
CA ALA A 80 -8.61 13.20 -0.75
C ALA A 80 -8.40 14.66 -1.15
N ALA A 81 -8.06 14.90 -2.41
CA ALA A 81 -7.86 16.24 -2.95
C ALA A 81 -9.02 17.22 -2.71
N ASP A 82 -10.27 16.72 -2.68
CA ASP A 82 -11.48 17.50 -2.42
C ASP A 82 -11.74 17.79 -0.92
N GLY A 83 -10.87 17.30 -0.04
CA GLY A 83 -10.94 17.46 1.41
C GLY A 83 -11.66 16.33 2.13
N GLU A 84 -12.16 15.31 1.42
CA GLU A 84 -12.77 14.17 2.07
C GLU A 84 -11.76 13.34 2.89
N VAL A 85 -12.11 13.00 4.13
CA VAL A 85 -11.30 12.10 4.96
C VAL A 85 -11.63 10.65 4.64
N LEU A 86 -10.70 9.91 4.03
CA LEU A 86 -10.86 8.50 3.65
C LEU A 86 -10.36 7.55 4.74
N LEU A 87 -9.30 7.94 5.46
CA LEU A 87 -8.71 7.19 6.56
C LEU A 87 -8.45 8.15 7.73
N ARG A 88 -8.76 7.72 8.95
CA ARG A 88 -8.52 8.45 10.21
C ARG A 88 -7.98 7.48 11.26
N ASP A 89 -6.86 7.83 11.89
CA ASP A 89 -6.21 7.00 12.91
C ASP A 89 -6.00 5.53 12.48
N GLY A 90 -5.67 5.33 11.21
CA GLY A 90 -5.48 4.01 10.60
C GLY A 90 -6.77 3.22 10.35
N ARG A 91 -7.94 3.86 10.41
CA ARG A 91 -9.25 3.23 10.18
C ARG A 91 -10.00 3.90 9.01
N PRO A 92 -10.64 3.14 8.11
CA PRO A 92 -11.42 3.71 7.03
C PRO A 92 -12.68 4.40 7.57
N THR A 93 -13.08 5.50 6.94
CA THR A 93 -14.25 6.29 7.39
C THR A 93 -15.57 5.81 6.78
N ARG A 94 -15.51 5.10 5.64
CA ARG A 94 -16.68 4.68 4.85
C ARG A 94 -17.08 3.21 5.06
N VAL A 95 -16.36 2.48 5.90
CA VAL A 95 -16.50 1.03 6.04
C VAL A 95 -16.54 0.64 7.52
N ASP A 96 -17.52 -0.18 7.90
CA ASP A 96 -17.51 -0.89 9.17
C ASP A 96 -16.52 -2.07 9.09
N LEU A 97 -15.36 -1.90 9.73
CA LEU A 97 -14.30 -2.91 9.72
C LEU A 97 -14.72 -4.22 10.38
N ASP A 98 -15.55 -4.16 11.43
CA ASP A 98 -15.95 -5.35 12.18
C ASP A 98 -16.99 -6.13 11.40
N GLU A 99 -17.94 -5.45 10.73
CA GLU A 99 -18.85 -6.09 9.79
C GLU A 99 -18.08 -6.76 8.64
N VAL A 100 -17.17 -6.03 7.98
CA VAL A 100 -16.40 -6.59 6.85
C VAL A 100 -15.62 -7.82 7.27
N ARG A 101 -14.98 -7.81 8.43
CA ARG A 101 -14.24 -8.97 8.96
C ARG A 101 -15.17 -10.14 9.26
N ALA A 102 -16.33 -9.90 9.87
CA ALA A 102 -17.31 -10.95 10.15
C ALA A 102 -17.82 -11.60 8.85
N ARG A 103 -18.15 -10.79 7.84
CA ARG A 103 -18.61 -11.27 6.53
C ARG A 103 -17.51 -12.04 5.81
N ALA A 104 -16.26 -11.56 5.84
CA ALA A 104 -15.13 -12.26 5.24
C ALA A 104 -14.91 -13.64 5.87
N ALA A 105 -14.99 -13.74 7.20
CA ALA A 105 -14.86 -15.02 7.91
C ALA A 105 -16.00 -16.00 7.57
N GLU A 106 -17.23 -15.50 7.47
CA GLU A 106 -18.40 -16.27 7.04
C GLU A 106 -18.21 -16.84 5.62
N GLN A 107 -17.78 -16.00 4.67
CA GLN A 107 -17.55 -16.43 3.29
C GLN A 107 -16.36 -17.38 3.16
N ALA A 108 -15.26 -17.13 3.88
CA ALA A 108 -14.11 -18.03 3.90
C ALA A 108 -14.52 -19.44 4.38
N SER A 109 -15.29 -19.51 5.47
CA SER A 109 -15.81 -20.78 6.01
C SER A 109 -16.66 -21.53 4.98
N ARG A 110 -17.53 -20.82 4.25
CA ARG A 110 -18.36 -21.40 3.18
C ARG A 110 -17.55 -21.89 1.99
N LEU A 111 -16.51 -21.14 1.61
CA LEU A 111 -15.62 -21.51 0.51
C LEU A 111 -14.86 -22.79 0.86
N PHE A 112 -14.25 -22.86 2.04
CA PHE A 112 -13.48 -24.04 2.47
C PHE A 112 -14.34 -25.29 2.63
N ALA A 113 -15.62 -25.15 2.98
CA ALA A 113 -16.54 -26.29 3.03
C ALA A 113 -16.89 -26.88 1.65
N ARG A 114 -16.55 -26.20 0.55
CA ARG A 114 -16.82 -26.62 -0.84
C ARG A 114 -15.57 -27.08 -1.60
N LEU A 115 -14.40 -26.98 -0.99
CA LEU A 115 -13.11 -27.45 -1.51
C LEU A 115 -12.81 -28.84 -0.95
#